data_AF-A0A2E7MU47-F1
#
_entry.id   AF-A0A2E7MU47-F1
#
_cell.length_a   1.000
_cell.length_b   1.000
_cell.length_c   1.000
_cell.angle_alpha   90.00
_cell.angle_beta   90.00
_cell.angle_gamma   90.00
#
_symmetry.space_group_name_H-M   'P 1'
#
loop_
_entity.id
_entity.type
_entity.pdbx_description
1 polymer ?
#
loop_
_entity_poly.entity_id
_entity_poly.type
_entity_poly.pdbx_seq_one_letter_code
_entity_poly.pdbx_strand_id
1 'polypeptide(L)'
;MANPIKALADAEDGVTAAFELVLTPAAFAFLGYLIDRWTGVGPLFVFILGGAVGAYEIWKLWYTYTERMKKLEADLPDAKGKTSE
;
A
#
# COMPACT_ATOMS: atom_id res chain seq x y z
N MET A 1 -13.77 18.86 17.77
CA MET A 1 -14.73 17.90 17.16
C MET A 1 -14.17 17.46 15.82
N ALA A 2 -14.17 16.16 15.50
CA ALA A 2 -13.68 15.66 14.22
C ALA A 2 -14.55 16.18 13.06
N ASN A 3 -13.93 16.66 11.99
CA ASN A 3 -14.64 17.13 10.81
C ASN A 3 -15.13 15.92 10.01
N PRO A 4 -16.45 15.71 9.83
CA PRO A 4 -16.99 14.56 9.12
C PRO A 4 -16.51 14.48 7.66
N ILE A 5 -16.21 15.63 7.02
CA ILE A 5 -15.67 15.66 5.64
C ILE A 5 -14.28 15.02 5.58
N LYS A 6 -13.43 15.27 6.59
CA LYS A 6 -12.06 14.73 6.63
C LYS A 6 -12.06 13.21 6.90
N ALA A 7 -12.97 12.74 7.75
CA ALA A 7 -13.12 11.30 8.02
C ALA A 7 -13.58 10.50 6.78
N LEU A 8 -14.42 11.11 5.93
CA LEU A 8 -14.83 10.49 4.67
C LEU A 8 -13.67 10.40 3.68
N ALA A 9 -12.87 11.47 3.54
CA ALA A 9 -11.69 11.47 2.69
C ALA A 9 -10.65 10.43 3.14
N ASP A 10 -10.36 10.34 4.44
CA ASP A 10 -9.44 9.33 4.99
C ASP A 10 -9.94 7.89 4.73
N ALA A 11 -11.26 7.66 4.73
CA ALA A 11 -11.86 6.37 4.41
C ALA A 11 -11.75 6.03 2.92
N GLU A 12 -11.98 7.01 2.02
CA GLU A 12 -11.84 6.86 0.58
C GLU A 12 -10.40 6.49 0.17
N ASP A 13 -9.41 7.16 0.76
CA ASP A 13 -7.99 6.86 0.55
C ASP A 13 -7.65 5.42 1.00
N GLY A 14 -8.18 4.99 2.16
CA GLY A 14 -7.98 3.65 2.67
C GLY A 14 -8.59 2.56 1.78
N VAL A 15 -9.80 2.79 1.26
CA VAL A 15 -10.46 1.87 0.32
C VAL A 15 -9.67 1.79 -0.99
N THR A 16 -9.24 2.93 -1.52
CA THR A 16 -8.45 2.99 -2.76
C THR A 16 -7.14 2.24 -2.61
N ALA A 17 -6.41 2.45 -1.51
CA ALA A 17 -5.17 1.74 -1.23
C ALA A 17 -5.38 0.22 -1.10
N ALA A 18 -6.45 -0.22 -0.43
CA ALA A 18 -6.78 -1.63 -0.32
C ALA A 18 -7.13 -2.26 -1.68
N PHE A 19 -7.80 -1.51 -2.54
CA PHE A 19 -8.14 -1.95 -3.89
C PHE A 19 -6.88 -2.09 -4.75
N GLU A 20 -6.00 -1.09 -4.74
CA GLU A 20 -4.71 -1.12 -5.45
C GLU A 20 -3.83 -2.29 -5.01
N LEU A 21 -3.75 -2.53 -3.69
CA LEU A 21 -3.00 -3.64 -3.08
C LEU A 21 -3.44 -5.02 -3.61
N VAL A 22 -4.68 -5.16 -4.04
CA VAL A 22 -5.21 -6.43 -4.58
C VAL A 22 -5.21 -6.44 -6.11
N LEU A 23 -5.73 -5.38 -6.75
CA LEU A 23 -5.92 -5.34 -8.18
C LEU A 23 -4.64 -5.24 -8.96
N THR A 24 -3.67 -4.46 -8.49
CA THR A 24 -2.41 -4.30 -9.22
C THR A 24 -1.65 -5.64 -9.27
N PRO A 25 -1.40 -6.35 -8.15
CA PRO A 25 -0.79 -7.67 -8.23
C PRO A 25 -1.64 -8.69 -9.01
N ALA A 26 -2.98 -8.65 -8.89
CA ALA A 26 -3.85 -9.55 -9.64
C ALA A 26 -3.77 -9.31 -11.16
N ALA A 27 -3.71 -8.06 -11.61
CA ALA A 27 -3.56 -7.72 -13.01
C ALA A 27 -2.22 -8.24 -13.57
N PHE A 28 -1.13 -8.08 -12.81
CA PHE A 28 0.18 -8.59 -13.22
C PHE A 28 0.26 -10.12 -13.16
N ALA A 29 -0.36 -10.75 -12.17
CA ALA A 29 -0.52 -12.21 -12.13
C ALA A 29 -1.31 -12.72 -13.34
N PHE A 30 -2.38 -12.02 -13.73
CA PHE A 30 -3.16 -12.36 -14.92
C PHE A 30 -2.35 -12.21 -16.21
N LEU A 31 -1.53 -11.16 -16.34
CA LEU A 31 -0.60 -11.05 -17.47
C LEU A 31 0.41 -12.21 -17.49
N GLY A 32 0.95 -12.59 -16.33
CA GLY A 32 1.79 -13.76 -16.19
C GLY A 32 1.10 -15.05 -16.64
N TYR A 33 -0.18 -15.21 -16.30
CA TYR A 33 -0.99 -16.35 -16.73
C TYR A 33 -1.12 -16.44 -18.25
N LEU A 34 -1.32 -15.31 -18.93
CA LEU A 34 -1.39 -15.30 -20.39
C LEU A 34 -0.06 -15.73 -21.03
N ILE A 35 1.06 -15.28 -20.47
CA ILE A 35 2.41 -15.68 -20.93
C ILE A 35 2.63 -17.17 -20.69
N ASP A 36 2.33 -17.65 -19.48
CA ASP A 36 2.45 -19.05 -19.09
C ASP A 36 1.61 -19.95 -20.02
N ARG A 37 0.38 -19.53 -20.34
CA ARG A 37 -0.54 -20.26 -21.20
C ARG A 37 -0.09 -20.31 -22.67
N TRP A 38 0.55 -19.25 -23.15
CA TRP A 38 1.04 -19.16 -24.53
C TRP A 38 2.34 -19.94 -24.75
N THR A 39 3.24 -19.92 -23.76
CA THR A 39 4.57 -20.53 -23.86
C THR A 39 4.64 -21.94 -23.29
N GLY A 40 3.69 -22.34 -22.44
CA GLY A 40 3.61 -23.69 -21.86
C GLY A 40 4.59 -23.96 -20.73
N VAL A 41 5.22 -22.94 -20.16
CA VAL A 41 6.27 -23.05 -19.12
C VAL A 41 5.76 -23.41 -17.71
N GLY A 42 4.48 -23.78 -17.56
CA GLY A 42 3.84 -23.91 -16.25
C GLY A 42 3.58 -22.54 -15.61
N PRO A 43 3.19 -22.45 -14.31
CA PRO A 43 2.75 -21.20 -13.68
C PRO A 43 3.92 -20.28 -13.26
N LEU A 44 4.94 -20.11 -14.10
CA LEU A 44 6.17 -19.41 -13.73
C LEU A 44 5.96 -17.88 -13.69
N PHE A 45 5.47 -17.30 -14.79
CA PHE A 45 5.31 -15.86 -14.91
C PHE A 45 4.18 -15.33 -14.02
N VAL A 46 3.13 -16.12 -13.75
CA VAL A 46 2.10 -15.78 -12.73
C VAL A 46 2.76 -15.46 -11.39
N PHE A 47 3.61 -16.35 -10.89
CA PHE A 47 4.24 -16.17 -9.58
C PHE A 47 5.30 -15.07 -9.60
N ILE A 48 6.09 -14.96 -10.67
CA ILE A 48 7.11 -13.91 -10.77
C ILE A 48 6.45 -12.52 -10.81
N LEU A 49 5.51 -12.29 -11.73
CA LEU A 49 4.90 -10.98 -11.91
C LEU A 49 3.96 -10.63 -10.75
N GLY A 50 3.04 -11.54 -10.41
CA GLY A 50 2.11 -11.33 -9.30
C GLY A 50 2.83 -11.21 -7.96
N GLY A 51 3.81 -12.08 -7.70
CA GLY A 51 4.58 -12.09 -6.47
C GLY A 51 5.49 -10.87 -6.32
N ALA A 52 6.17 -10.44 -7.39
CA ALA A 52 7.01 -9.25 -7.34
C ALA A 52 6.20 -7.98 -7.05
N VAL A 53 5.06 -7.81 -7.75
CA VAL A 53 4.19 -6.65 -7.54
C VAL A 53 3.51 -6.70 -6.17
N GLY A 54 3.04 -7.88 -5.74
CA GLY A 54 2.48 -8.06 -4.40
C GLY A 54 3.48 -7.74 -3.29
N ALA A 55 4.73 -8.21 -3.41
CA ALA A 55 5.79 -7.87 -2.47
C ALA A 55 6.10 -6.37 -2.45
N TYR A 56 6.13 -5.73 -3.62
CA TYR A 56 6.31 -4.29 -3.73
C TYR A 56 5.18 -3.50 -3.06
N GLU A 57 3.91 -3.86 -3.30
CA GLU A 57 2.76 -3.18 -2.70
C GLU A 57 2.75 -3.32 -1.17
N ILE A 58 3.08 -4.50 -0.64
CA ILE A 58 3.23 -4.72 0.80
C ILE A 58 4.35 -3.86 1.38
N TRP A 59 5.50 -3.82 0.71
CA TRP A 59 6.62 -2.97 1.13
C TRP A 59 6.27 -1.48 1.07
N LYS A 60 5.58 -1.03 0.01
CA LYS A 60 5.09 0.35 -0.17
C LYS A 60 4.15 0.74 0.97
N LEU A 61 3.22 -0.14 1.34
CA LEU A 61 2.29 0.08 2.44
C LEU A 61 3.03 0.24 3.77
N TRP A 62 3.95 -0.67 4.07
CA TRP A 62 4.77 -0.62 5.28
C TRP A 62 5.64 0.64 5.36
N TYR A 63 6.29 0.99 4.25
CA TYR A 63 7.15 2.17 4.16
C TYR A 63 6.34 3.47 4.36
N THR A 64 5.22 3.61 3.64
CA THR A 64 4.33 4.77 3.75
C THR A 64 3.79 4.95 5.17
N TYR A 65 3.37 3.85 5.81
CA TYR A 65 2.94 3.86 7.20
C TYR A 65 4.04 4.35 8.14
N THR A 66 5.25 3.82 7.98
CA THR A 66 6.41 4.16 8.81
C THR A 66 6.77 5.64 8.67
N GLU A 67 6.79 6.17 7.45
CA GLU A 67 7.05 7.59 7.19
C GLU A 67 5.94 8.50 7.75
N ARG A 68 4.67 8.06 7.69
CA ARG A 68 3.57 8.79 8.32
C ARG A 68 3.74 8.86 9.84
N MET A 69 4.13 7.77 10.49
CA MET A 69 4.34 7.74 11.93
C MET A 69 5.52 8.61 12.36
N LYS A 70 6.64 8.58 11.64
CA LYS A 70 7.79 9.48 11.91
C LYS A 70 7.39 10.96 11.89
N LYS A 71 6.54 11.36 10.93
CA LYS A 71 6.04 12.75 10.86
C LYS A 71 5.16 13.09 12.06
N LEU A 72 4.23 12.20 12.41
CA LEU A 72 3.37 12.40 13.58
C LEU A 72 4.18 12.47 14.89
N GLU A 73 5.22 11.66 15.02
CA GLU A 73 6.16 11.69 16.16
C GLU A 73 6.96 12.99 16.22
N ALA A 74 7.39 13.55 15.07
CA ALA A 74 8.08 14.83 15.02
C ALA A 74 7.17 16.02 15.38
N ASP A 75 5.87 15.92 15.06
CA ASP A 75 4.87 16.95 15.33
C ASP A 75 4.29 16.86 16.76
N LEU A 76 4.54 15.75 17.48
CA LEU A 76 4.10 15.57 18.86
C LEU A 76 4.94 16.46 19.79
N PRO A 77 4.31 17.24 20.70
CA PRO A 77 5.06 17.96 21.72
C PRO A 77 5.85 16.96 22.58
N ASP A 78 7.09 17.34 22.95
CA ASP A 78 7.97 16.53 23.79
C ASP A 78 7.18 16.01 25.01
N ALA A 79 7.44 14.78 25.47
CA ALA A 79 6.67 14.08 26.50
C ALA A 79 6.59 14.85 27.85
N LYS A 80 7.31 15.98 27.97
CA LYS A 80 7.26 16.95 29.07
C LYS A 80 6.33 18.16 28.85
N GLY A 81 5.61 18.26 27.74
CA GLY A 81 4.62 19.33 27.50
C GLY A 81 5.22 20.74 27.36
N LYS A 82 6.45 20.88 26.87
CA LYS A 82 6.98 22.20 26.50
C LYS A 82 6.62 22.51 25.06
N THR A 83 5.58 23.30 24.86
CA THR A 83 5.48 24.17 23.68
C THR A 83 6.66 25.12 23.71
N SER A 84 7.61 24.98 22.78
CA SER A 84 8.59 26.03 22.53
C SER A 84 7.84 27.25 21.98
N GLU A 85 7.80 28.32 22.77
CA GLU A 85 7.40 29.67 22.36
C GLU A 85 8.24 30.18 21.18
#